data_AF-A0A2D9REZ3-F1
#
_entry.id   AF-A0A2D9REZ3-F1
#
_cell.length_a   1.000
_cell.length_b   1.000
_cell.length_c   1.000
_cell.angle_alpha   90.00
_cell.angle_beta   90.00
_cell.angle_gamma   90.00
#
_symmetry.space_group_name_H-M   'P 1'
#
loop_
_entity.id
_entity.type
_entity.pdbx_description
1 polymer ?
#
loop_
_entity_poly.entity_id
_entity_poly.type
_entity_poly.pdbx_seq_one_letter_code
_entity_poly.pdbx_strand_id
1 'polypeptide(L)' 'MAKIINLGQARKQKKREEKERIADVNRAKFGQTKAEKSQTSTETRRQNSVLDGAKRSRDDD' A
#
# COMPACT_ATOMS: atom_id res chain seq x y z
N MET A 1 42.40 3.43 -7.77
CA MET A 1 41.72 4.74 -7.73
C MET A 1 40.45 4.61 -6.90
N ALA A 2 40.33 5.31 -5.78
CA ALA A 2 39.15 5.22 -4.92
C ALA A 2 38.08 6.20 -5.42
N LYS A 3 36.84 5.73 -5.57
CA LYS A 3 35.69 6.57 -5.92
C LYS A 3 35.22 7.29 -4.65
N ILE A 4 35.64 8.54 -4.48
CA ILE A 4 35.21 9.37 -3.36
C ILE A 4 33.76 9.79 -3.62
N ILE A 5 32.82 9.18 -2.90
CA ILE A 5 31.40 9.53 -3.00
C ILE A 5 31.02 10.53 -1.91
N ASN A 6 30.26 11.56 -2.27
CA ASN A 6 29.72 12.50 -1.30
C ASN A 6 28.49 11.88 -0.61
N LEU A 7 28.70 11.43 0.63
CA LEU A 7 27.63 10.81 1.44
C LEU A 7 26.45 11.78 1.71
N GLY A 8 26.70 13.10 1.74
CA GLY A 8 25.65 14.10 1.90
C GLY A 8 24.71 14.17 0.71
N GLN A 9 25.25 14.15 -0.51
CA GLN A 9 24.47 14.08 -1.75
C GLN A 9 23.68 12.78 -1.84
N ALA A 10 24.31 11.63 -1.53
CA ALA A 10 23.64 10.34 -1.51
C ALA A 10 22.47 10.29 -0.51
N ARG A 11 22.65 10.84 0.70
CA ARG A 11 21.57 10.93 1.69
C ARG A 11 20.43 11.83 1.23
N LYS A 12 20.72 12.96 0.59
CA LYS A 12 19.70 13.86 0.03
C LYS A 12 18.91 13.19 -1.08
N GLN A 13 19.58 12.44 -1.96
CA GLN A 13 18.93 11.68 -3.00
C GLN A 13 17.98 10.63 -2.42
N LYS A 14 18.44 9.81 -1.47
CA LYS A 14 17.58 8.83 -0.79
C LYS A 14 16.34 9.46 -0.15
N LYS A 15 16.49 10.62 0.49
CA LYS A 15 15.36 11.36 1.08
C LYS A 15 14.37 11.88 0.03
N ARG A 16 14.82 12.23 -1.19
CA ARG A 16 13.93 12.63 -2.28
C ARG A 16 13.15 11.42 -2.81
N GLU A 17 13.84 10.32 -3.07
CA GLU A 17 13.23 9.06 -3.54
C GLU A 17 12.20 8.52 -2.54
N GLU A 18 12.46 8.63 -1.24
CA GLU A 18 11.50 8.24 -0.20
C GLU A 18 10.25 9.13 -0.21
N LYS A 19 10.41 10.45 -0.35
CA LYS A 19 9.28 11.38 -0.48
C LYS A 19 8.44 11.11 -1.72
N GLU A 20 9.07 10.81 -2.85
CA GLU A 20 8.37 10.47 -4.09
C GLU A 20 7.56 9.18 -3.93
N ARG A 21 8.16 8.12 -3.37
CA ARG A 21 7.44 6.87 -3.07
C ARG A 21 6.23 7.08 -2.17
N ILE A 22 6.38 7.88 -1.11
CA ILE A 22 5.27 8.21 -0.22
C ILE A 22 4.18 8.99 -0.98
N ALA A 23 4.58 9.94 -1.84
CA ALA A 23 3.65 10.71 -2.65
C ALA A 23 2.90 9.84 -3.69
N ASP A 24 3.55 8.84 -4.28
CA ASP A 24 2.91 7.87 -5.18
C ASP A 24 1.88 7.02 -4.41
N VAL A 25 2.25 6.50 -3.24
CA VAL A 25 1.34 5.74 -2.38
C VAL A 25 0.14 6.60 -1.96
N ASN A 26 0.37 7.87 -1.61
CA ASN A 26 -0.70 8.78 -1.25
C ASN A 26 -1.57 9.15 -2.45
N ARG A 27 -1.01 9.37 -3.64
CA ARG A 27 -1.81 9.56 -4.87
C ARG A 27 -2.67 8.34 -5.17
N ALA A 28 -2.12 7.13 -5.03
CA ALA A 28 -2.87 5.90 -5.23
C ALA A 28 -3.95 5.67 -4.16
N LYS A 29 -3.79 6.20 -2.95
CA LYS A 29 -4.78 6.06 -1.84
C LYS A 29 -5.83 7.16 -1.84
N PHE A 30 -5.42 8.40 -2.10
CA PHE A 30 -6.25 9.60 -1.97
C PHE A 30 -6.69 10.19 -3.31
N GLY A 31 -6.06 9.79 -4.42
CA GLY A 31 -6.46 10.15 -5.78
C GLY A 31 -7.45 9.18 -6.42
N GLN A 32 -7.86 8.12 -5.71
CA GLN A 32 -8.90 7.23 -6.21
C GLN A 32 -10.21 8.00 -6.36
N THR A 33 -10.87 7.78 -7.48
CA THR A 33 -12.20 8.31 -7.71
C THR A 33 -13.21 7.60 -6.79
N LYS A 34 -14.35 8.25 -6.53
CA LYS A 34 -15.44 7.65 -5.73
C LYS A 34 -15.91 6.31 -6.30
N ALA A 35 -15.87 6.15 -7.62
CA ALA A 35 -16.23 4.92 -8.33
C ALA A 35 -15.26 3.77 -8.02
N GLU A 36 -13.96 4.00 -8.11
CA GLU A 36 -12.92 3.00 -7.83
C GLU A 36 -12.93 2.57 -6.36
N LYS A 37 -13.12 3.52 -5.44
CA LYS A 37 -13.26 3.23 -4.00
C LYS A 37 -14.50 2.38 -3.73
N SER A 38 -15.62 2.65 -4.41
CA SER A 38 -16.85 1.87 -4.27
C SER A 38 -16.67 0.45 -4.82
N GLN A 39 -16.04 0.28 -5.97
CA GLN A 39 -15.76 -1.04 -6.55
C GLN A 39 -14.87 -1.87 -5.62
N THR A 40 -13.79 -1.27 -5.11
CA THR A 40 -12.88 -1.93 -4.16
C THR A 40 -13.61 -2.31 -2.86
N SER A 41 -14.48 -1.45 -2.34
CA SER A 41 -15.30 -1.74 -1.16
C SER A 41 -16.29 -2.89 -1.40
N THR A 42 -16.95 -2.93 -2.56
CA THR A 42 -17.84 -4.02 -2.92
C THR A 42 -17.09 -5.35 -3.06
N GLU A 43 -15.92 -5.33 -3.70
CA GLU A 43 -15.09 -6.52 -3.87
C GLU A 43 -14.59 -7.05 -2.53
N THR A 44 -14.07 -6.18 -1.67
CA THR A 44 -13.63 -6.59 -0.31
C THR A 44 -14.79 -7.13 0.54
N ARG A 45 -15.99 -6.54 0.45
CA ARG A 45 -17.19 -7.09 1.11
C ARG A 45 -17.56 -8.46 0.59
N ARG A 46 -17.52 -8.67 -0.73
CA ARG A 46 -17.80 -9.97 -1.34
C ARG A 46 -16.80 -11.01 -0.83
N GLN A 47 -15.51 -10.70 -0.86
CA GLN A 47 -14.46 -11.59 -0.35
C GLN A 47 -14.66 -11.92 1.13
N ASN A 48 -14.94 -10.92 1.97
CA ASN A 48 -15.23 -11.16 3.39
C ASN A 48 -16.46 -12.04 3.59
N SER A 49 -17.55 -11.80 2.86
CA SER A 49 -18.76 -12.63 2.97
C SER A 49 -18.52 -14.09 2.55
N VAL A 50 -17.66 -14.31 1.55
CA VAL A 50 -17.25 -15.66 1.13
C VAL A 50 -16.42 -16.34 2.22
N LEU A 51 -15.46 -15.62 2.81
CA LEU A 51 -14.63 -16.14 3.89
C LEU A 51 -15.44 -16.44 5.15
N ASP A 52 -16.36 -15.55 5.52
CA ASP A 52 -17.26 -15.73 6.66
C ASP A 52 -18.21 -16.91 6.44
N GLY A 53 -18.77 -17.06 5.23
CA GLY A 53 -19.60 -18.21 4.87
C GLY A 53 -18.81 -19.53 4.82
N ALA A 54 -17.51 -19.47 4.51
CA ALA A 54 -16.62 -20.62 4.54
C ALA A 54 -16.03 -20.91 5.94
N LYS A 55 -16.29 -20.05 6.92
CA LYS A 55 -15.78 -20.19 8.28
C LYS A 55 -16.48 -21.38 8.95
N ARG A 56 -15.72 -22.45 9.16
CA ARG A 56 -16.13 -23.57 10.00
C ARG A 56 -15.75 -23.21 11.43
N SER A 57 -16.73 -23.13 12.33
CA SER A 57 -16.45 -23.17 13.77
C SER A 57 -15.66 -24.46 14.02
N ARG A 58 -14.50 -24.35 14.67
CA ARG A 58 -13.93 -25.53 15.33
C ARG A 58 -14.82 -25.77 16.54
N ASP A 59 -15.44 -26.94 16.62
CA ASP A 59 -16.29 -27.35 17.74
C ASP A 59 -15.45 -27.67 19.00
N ASP A 60 -14.49 -26.80 19.34
CA ASP A 60 -13.56 -26.98 20.47
C ASP A 60 -13.26 -25.62 21.17
N ASP A 61 -14.30 -24.94 21.68
CA ASP A 61 -14.21 -23.98 22.79
C ASP A 61 -15.15 -24.43 23.92
#